data_AF-A0A1Y3ZI35-F1
#
_entry.id   AF-A0A1Y3ZI35-F1
#
_cell.length_a   1.000
_cell.length_b   1.000
_cell.length_c   1.000
_cell.angle_alpha   90.00
_cell.angle_beta   90.00
_cell.angle_gamma   90.00
#
_symmetry.space_group_name_H-M   'P 1'
#
loop_
_entity.id
_entity.type
_entity.pdbx_description
1 polymer ?
#
loop_
_entity_poly.entity_id
_entity_poly.type
_entity_poly.pdbx_seq_one_letter_code
_entity_poly.pdbx_strand_id
1 'polypeptide(L)'
;MWTDYIVPFIMFFVGIFVYSIGVMQIILVLSCAIPLTKRMAQIYIVDTKGAYKQSAMTIVIWTVVTAAVVAAVLYFCGKPAKISFFIGAGLSFLISLGKWGMSKSNVADYFQAYAKFYPKKALDDIFGTR
;
A
#
# COMPACT_ATOMS: atom_id res chain seq x y z
N MET A 1 -1.23 -21.78 29.09
CA MET A 1 -2.58 -22.16 28.60
C MET A 1 -3.30 -21.00 27.92
N TRP A 2 -3.61 -19.88 28.59
CA TRP A 2 -4.25 -18.73 27.92
C TRP A 2 -3.35 -18.03 26.89
N THR A 3 -2.05 -17.93 27.16
CA THR A 3 -1.04 -17.37 26.26
C THR A 3 -0.93 -18.12 24.93
N ASP A 4 -1.25 -19.42 24.92
CA ASP A 4 -1.11 -20.30 23.76
C ASP A 4 -2.21 -20.09 22.72
N TYR A 5 -3.30 -19.42 23.10
CA TYR A 5 -4.42 -19.07 22.21
C TYR A 5 -4.50 -17.57 21.94
N ILE A 6 -4.23 -16.73 22.95
CA ILE A 6 -4.33 -15.28 22.83
C ILE A 6 -3.23 -14.72 21.93
N VAL A 7 -1.98 -15.17 22.10
CA VAL A 7 -0.85 -14.63 21.33
C VAL A 7 -0.98 -14.94 19.83
N PRO A 8 -1.32 -16.18 19.41
CA PRO A 8 -1.57 -16.46 17.99
C PRO A 8 -2.76 -15.69 17.42
N PHE A 9 -3.84 -15.53 18.18
CA PHE A 9 -5.00 -14.73 17.76
C PHE A 9 -4.63 -13.27 17.50
N ILE A 10 -3.87 -12.64 18.40
CA ILE A 10 -3.37 -11.27 18.18
C ILE A 10 -2.47 -11.22 16.94
N MET A 11 -1.56 -12.18 16.79
CA MET A 11 -0.62 -12.22 15.67
C MET A 11 -1.31 -12.40 14.31
N PHE A 12 -2.46 -13.07 14.26
CA PHE A 12 -3.31 -13.10 13.07
C PHE A 12 -3.74 -11.70 12.62
N PHE A 13 -4.22 -10.85 13.53
CA PHE A 13 -4.58 -9.46 13.20
C PHE A 13 -3.36 -8.62 12.84
N VAL A 14 -2.22 -8.85 13.48
CA VAL A 14 -0.95 -8.21 13.10
C VAL A 14 -0.59 -8.57 11.65
N GLY A 15 -0.74 -9.83 11.26
CA GLY A 15 -0.54 -10.28 9.87
C GLY A 15 -1.46 -9.56 8.88
N ILE A 16 -2.76 -9.47 9.22
CA ILE A 16 -3.74 -8.72 8.43
C ILE A 16 -3.31 -7.26 8.26
N PHE A 17 -2.90 -6.61 9.35
CA PHE A 17 -2.54 -5.20 9.38
C PHE A 17 -1.28 -4.92 8.56
N VAL A 18 -0.22 -5.73 8.77
CA VAL A 18 1.05 -5.61 8.05
C VAL A 18 0.84 -5.74 6.54
N TYR A 19 0.01 -6.70 6.12
CA TYR A 19 -0.32 -6.83 4.72
C TYR A 19 -1.14 -5.63 4.21
N SER A 20 -2.26 -5.33 4.87
CA SER A 20 -3.25 -4.35 4.40
C SER A 20 -2.71 -2.92 4.36
N ILE A 21 -1.71 -2.61 5.19
CA ILE A 21 -1.14 -1.26 5.28
C ILE A 21 0.27 -1.20 4.72
N GLY A 22 1.12 -2.18 4.98
CA GLY A 22 2.47 -2.16 4.44
C GLY A 22 2.52 -2.62 2.99
N VAL A 23 2.21 -3.90 2.79
CA VAL A 23 2.35 -4.55 1.47
C VAL A 23 1.38 -3.95 0.44
N MET A 24 0.15 -3.68 0.84
CA MET A 24 -0.86 -3.11 -0.07
C MET A 24 -0.45 -1.72 -0.58
N GLN A 25 0.15 -0.87 0.24
CA GLN A 25 0.61 0.46 -0.20
C GLN A 25 1.69 0.34 -1.28
N ILE A 26 2.62 -0.60 -1.13
CA ILE A 26 3.64 -0.90 -2.14
C ILE A 26 2.98 -1.35 -3.45
N ILE A 27 2.04 -2.29 -3.36
CA ILE A 27 1.31 -2.80 -4.53
C ILE A 27 0.53 -1.68 -5.23
N LEU A 28 -0.17 -0.82 -4.48
CA LEU A 28 -0.94 0.30 -5.04
C LEU A 28 -0.04 1.33 -5.72
N VAL A 29 1.13 1.62 -5.16
CA VAL A 29 2.09 2.52 -5.82
C VAL A 29 2.58 1.92 -7.14
N LEU A 30 2.96 0.64 -7.15
CA LEU A 30 3.45 -0.04 -8.35
C LEU A 30 2.37 -0.24 -9.42
N SER A 31 1.15 -0.60 -9.01
CA SER A 31 0.05 -0.98 -9.91
C SER A 31 -0.87 0.18 -10.32
N CYS A 32 -0.89 1.27 -9.55
CA CYS A 32 -1.72 2.45 -9.82
C CYS A 32 -0.90 3.73 -9.96
N ALA A 33 -0.13 4.13 -8.94
CA ALA A 33 0.50 5.46 -8.93
C ALA A 33 1.53 5.65 -10.06
N ILE A 34 2.45 4.70 -10.25
CA ILE A 34 3.47 4.76 -11.31
C ILE A 34 2.85 4.77 -12.72
N PRO A 35 1.97 3.82 -13.10
CA PRO A 35 1.37 3.83 -14.43
C PRO A 35 0.48 5.05 -14.67
N LEU A 36 -0.24 5.53 -13.65
CA LEU A 36 -1.08 6.71 -13.76
C LEU A 36 -0.24 7.99 -13.92
N THR A 37 0.85 8.13 -13.17
CA THR A 37 1.83 9.22 -13.35
C THR A 37 2.36 9.23 -14.79
N LYS A 38 2.73 8.04 -15.31
CA LYS A 38 3.25 7.90 -16.68
C LYS A 38 2.22 8.32 -17.73
N ARG A 39 0.95 7.88 -17.59
CA ARG A 39 -0.14 8.26 -18.51
C ARG A 39 -0.41 9.76 -18.47
N MET A 40 -0.45 10.33 -17.28
CA MET A 40 -0.76 11.75 -17.11
C MET A 40 0.36 12.66 -17.62
N ALA A 41 1.62 12.23 -17.51
CA ALA A 41 2.76 12.96 -18.06
C ALA A 41 2.76 13.05 -19.59
N GLN A 42 2.00 12.19 -20.28
CA GLN A 42 1.83 12.26 -21.74
C GLN A 42 0.76 13.28 -22.15
N ILE A 43 -0.13 13.65 -21.23
CA ILE A 43 -1.31 14.50 -21.51
C ILE A 43 -1.11 15.91 -20.92
N TYR A 44 -0.46 16.01 -19.76
CA TYR A 44 -0.30 17.24 -18.99
C TYR A 44 1.16 17.48 -18.61
N ILE A 45 1.49 18.75 -18.32
CA ILE A 45 2.77 19.14 -17.72
C ILE A 45 2.72 18.78 -16.23
N VAL A 46 3.18 17.57 -15.89
CA VAL A 46 3.21 17.03 -14.53
C VAL A 46 4.65 17.07 -13.98
N ASP A 47 4.82 17.39 -12.69
CA ASP A 47 6.10 17.16 -12.01
C ASP A 47 6.30 15.66 -11.73
N THR A 48 6.72 14.95 -12.77
CA THR A 48 6.99 13.51 -12.74
C THR A 48 8.11 13.16 -11.77
N LYS A 49 9.13 14.02 -11.62
CA LYS A 49 10.24 13.78 -10.69
C LYS A 49 9.74 13.79 -9.25
N GLY A 50 8.92 14.77 -8.88
CA GLY A 50 8.29 14.84 -7.57
C GLY A 50 7.38 13.64 -7.29
N ALA A 51 6.52 13.29 -8.24
CA ALA A 51 5.60 12.15 -8.12
C ALA A 51 6.34 10.81 -7.98
N TYR A 52 7.37 10.56 -8.80
CA TYR A 52 8.17 9.34 -8.68
C TYR A 52 9.01 9.30 -7.41
N LYS A 53 9.55 10.43 -6.95
CA LYS A 53 10.26 10.51 -5.66
C LYS A 53 9.34 10.15 -4.49
N GLN A 54 8.11 10.69 -4.48
CA GLN A 54 7.12 10.34 -3.45
C GLN A 54 6.74 8.85 -3.52
N SER A 55 6.54 8.31 -4.73
CA SER A 55 6.25 6.89 -4.94
C SER A 55 7.37 5.99 -4.41
N ALA A 56 8.63 6.30 -4.76
CA ALA A 56 9.80 5.58 -4.30
C ALA A 56 9.97 5.65 -2.77
N MET A 57 9.75 6.83 -2.18
CA MET A 57 9.81 7.00 -0.73
C MET A 57 8.74 6.16 -0.02
N THR A 58 7.51 6.15 -0.52
CA THR A 58 6.43 5.31 0.02
C THR A 58 6.80 3.83 -0.05
N ILE A 59 7.33 3.36 -1.18
CA ILE A 59 7.78 1.97 -1.32
C ILE A 59 8.87 1.66 -0.30
N VAL A 60 9.93 2.47 -0.23
CA VAL A 60 11.07 2.22 0.66
C VAL A 60 10.63 2.21 2.13
N ILE A 61 9.85 3.20 2.57
CA ILE A 61 9.37 3.28 3.95
C ILE A 61 8.55 2.04 4.31
N TRP A 62 7.56 1.67 3.48
CA TRP A 62 6.71 0.53 3.78
C TRP A 62 7.45 -0.80 3.66
N THR A 63 8.41 -0.94 2.74
CA THR A 63 9.27 -2.12 2.67
C THR A 63 10.08 -2.28 3.95
N VAL A 64 10.71 -1.21 4.45
CA VAL A 64 11.50 -1.24 5.68
C VAL A 64 10.62 -1.57 6.89
N VAL A 65 9.46 -0.92 7.02
CA VAL A 65 8.52 -1.16 8.13
C VAL A 65 7.99 -2.59 8.10
N THR A 66 7.53 -3.08 6.95
CA THR A 66 7.06 -4.45 6.79
C THR A 66 8.16 -5.46 7.09
N ALA A 67 9.38 -5.24 6.57
CA ALA A 67 10.50 -6.13 6.84
C ALA A 67 10.87 -6.16 8.34
N ALA A 68 10.85 -5.02 9.01
CA ALA A 68 11.13 -4.93 10.45
C ALA A 68 10.09 -5.70 11.28
N VAL A 69 8.79 -5.56 10.95
CA VAL A 69 7.73 -6.30 11.67
C VAL A 69 7.81 -7.79 11.39
N VAL A 70 8.03 -8.20 10.15
CA VAL A 70 8.20 -9.62 9.79
C VAL A 70 9.41 -10.21 10.51
N ALA A 71 10.54 -9.49 10.54
CA ALA A 71 11.72 -9.91 11.29
C ALA A 71 11.40 -10.06 12.78
N ALA A 72 10.73 -9.08 13.40
CA ALA A 72 10.36 -9.15 14.80
C ALA A 72 9.50 -10.41 15.11
N VAL A 73 8.52 -10.72 14.25
CA VAL A 73 7.70 -11.93 14.41
C VAL A 73 8.54 -13.20 14.25
N LEU A 74 9.47 -13.23 13.29
CA LEU A 74 10.32 -14.40 13.05
C LEU A 74 11.33 -14.66 14.18
N TYR A 75 11.88 -13.62 14.81
CA TYR A 75 12.89 -13.75 15.86
C TYR A 75 12.30 -13.90 17.26
N PHE A 76 11.21 -13.20 17.58
CA PHE A 76 10.70 -13.12 18.96
C PHE A 76 9.46 -13.98 19.23
N CYS A 77 8.73 -14.47 18.22
CA CYS A 77 7.51 -15.23 18.45
C CYS A 77 7.72 -16.76 18.38
N GLY A 78 6.84 -17.51 19.04
CA GLY A 78 6.78 -18.98 18.94
C GLY A 78 6.17 -19.47 17.62
N LYS A 79 6.35 -20.75 17.29
CA LYS A 79 5.79 -21.38 16.07
C LYS A 79 4.29 -21.09 15.83
N PRO A 80 3.37 -21.26 16.81
CA PRO A 80 1.94 -21.05 16.55
C PRO A 80 1.62 -19.60 16.19
N ALA A 81 2.29 -18.65 16.84
CA ALA A 81 2.16 -17.22 16.55
C ALA A 81 2.63 -16.85 15.12
N LYS A 82 3.74 -17.43 14.66
CA LYS A 82 4.24 -17.24 13.29
C LYS A 82 3.24 -17.76 12.25
N ILE A 83 2.69 -18.95 12.47
CA ILE A 83 1.70 -19.55 11.56
C ILE A 83 0.47 -18.65 11.47
N SER A 84 -0.09 -18.23 12.62
CA SER A 84 -1.25 -17.34 12.64
C SER A 84 -0.98 -16.00 11.94
N PHE A 85 0.21 -15.41 12.13
CA PHE A 85 0.63 -14.20 11.42
C PHE A 85 0.60 -14.39 9.89
N PHE A 86 1.21 -15.46 9.37
CA PHE A 86 1.23 -15.72 7.93
C PHE A 86 -0.15 -16.07 7.37
N ILE A 87 -1.01 -16.75 8.14
CA ILE A 87 -2.40 -17.00 7.74
C ILE A 87 -3.15 -15.66 7.63
N GLY A 88 -3.00 -14.76 8.61
CA GLY A 88 -3.61 -13.43 8.58
C GLY A 88 -3.16 -12.61 7.36
N ALA A 89 -1.84 -12.56 7.11
CA ALA A 89 -1.29 -11.89 5.95
C ALA A 89 -1.76 -12.51 4.62
N GLY A 90 -1.77 -13.85 4.52
CA GLY A 90 -2.22 -14.58 3.34
C GLY A 90 -3.70 -14.39 3.06
N LEU A 91 -4.55 -14.36 4.09
CA LEU A 91 -5.97 -14.06 3.94
C LEU A 91 -6.19 -12.64 3.40
N SER A 92 -5.52 -11.65 3.98
CA SER A 92 -5.59 -10.27 3.48
C SER A 92 -5.08 -10.15 2.04
N PHE A 93 -4.04 -10.91 1.69
CA PHE A 93 -3.57 -11.00 0.31
C PHE A 93 -4.67 -11.46 -0.64
N LEU A 94 -5.29 -12.60 -0.35
CA LEU A 94 -6.35 -13.18 -1.19
C LEU A 94 -7.55 -12.23 -1.35
N ILE A 95 -7.97 -11.58 -0.26
CA ILE A 95 -9.07 -10.60 -0.29
C ILE A 95 -8.69 -9.36 -1.11
N SER A 96 -7.41 -8.98 -1.12
CA SER A 96 -6.94 -7.78 -1.80
C SER A 96 -6.76 -7.94 -3.32
N LEU A 97 -6.69 -9.15 -3.86
CA LEU A 97 -6.38 -9.40 -5.28
C LEU A 97 -7.28 -8.62 -6.24
N GLY A 98 -8.57 -8.51 -5.94
CA GLY A 98 -9.53 -7.75 -6.75
C GLY A 98 -9.41 -6.22 -6.64
N LYS A 99 -8.58 -5.71 -5.73
CA LYS A 99 -8.36 -4.27 -5.49
C LYS A 99 -7.06 -3.76 -6.10
N TRP A 100 -6.27 -4.62 -6.73
CA TRP A 100 -5.00 -4.23 -7.34
C TRP A 100 -5.24 -3.48 -8.65
N GLY A 101 -4.35 -2.52 -8.98
CA GLY A 101 -4.44 -1.75 -10.22
C GLY A 101 -5.23 -0.44 -10.11
N MET A 102 -5.68 0.08 -11.25
CA MET A 102 -6.32 1.41 -11.38
C MET A 102 -7.84 1.33 -11.21
N SER A 103 -8.31 0.89 -10.04
CA SER A 103 -9.74 1.00 -9.70
C SER A 103 -10.14 2.47 -9.52
N LYS A 104 -11.43 2.80 -9.64
CA LYS A 104 -11.93 4.17 -9.43
C LYS A 104 -11.50 4.74 -8.06
N SER A 105 -11.52 3.91 -7.03
CA SER A 105 -11.04 4.29 -5.68
C SER A 105 -9.56 4.61 -5.68
N ASN A 106 -8.72 3.72 -6.21
CA ASN A 106 -7.26 3.90 -6.20
C ASN A 106 -6.82 5.11 -7.03
N VAL A 107 -7.54 5.39 -8.11
CA VAL A 107 -7.32 6.60 -8.94
C VAL A 107 -7.70 7.86 -8.17
N ALA A 108 -8.83 7.86 -7.45
CA ALA A 108 -9.22 9.00 -6.61
C ALA A 108 -8.20 9.24 -5.48
N ASP A 109 -7.76 8.19 -4.80
CA ASP A 109 -6.75 8.24 -3.74
C ASP A 109 -5.41 8.76 -4.29
N TYR A 110 -5.03 8.34 -5.50
CA TYR A 110 -3.87 8.87 -6.18
C TYR A 110 -3.99 10.39 -6.38
N PHE A 111 -5.09 10.88 -6.94
CA PHE A 111 -5.20 12.31 -7.18
C PHE A 111 -5.23 13.11 -5.88
N GLN A 112 -5.81 12.58 -4.80
CA GLN A 112 -5.70 13.22 -3.48
C GLN A 112 -4.25 13.30 -2.99
N ALA A 113 -3.47 12.22 -3.13
CA ALA A 113 -2.10 12.16 -2.63
C ALA A 113 -1.06 12.87 -3.53
N TYR A 114 -1.36 13.02 -4.82
CA TYR A 114 -0.43 13.53 -5.84
C TYR A 114 -0.87 14.84 -6.50
N ALA A 115 -2.04 15.41 -6.18
CA ALA A 115 -2.56 16.66 -6.77
C ALA A 115 -1.54 17.81 -6.77
N LYS A 116 -0.69 17.91 -5.75
CA LYS A 116 0.35 18.95 -5.64
C LYS A 116 1.39 18.92 -6.79
N PHE A 117 1.50 17.81 -7.53
CA PHE A 117 2.39 17.66 -8.68
C PHE A 117 1.72 18.02 -10.02
N TYR A 118 0.44 18.41 -9.98
CA TYR A 118 -0.35 18.76 -11.15
C TYR A 118 -0.66 20.26 -11.16
N PRO A 119 -0.70 20.91 -12.34
CA PRO A 119 -1.18 22.27 -12.47
C PRO A 119 -2.70 22.31 -12.26
N LYS A 120 -3.22 23.40 -11.65
CA LYS A 120 -4.66 23.56 -11.36
C LYS A 120 -5.56 23.27 -12.57
N LYS A 121 -5.19 23.77 -13.74
CA LYS A 121 -5.91 23.53 -15.00
C LYS A 121 -6.08 22.03 -15.34
N ALA A 122 -5.05 21.22 -15.10
CA ALA A 122 -5.14 19.78 -15.33
C ALA A 122 -6.04 19.10 -14.29
N LEU A 123 -6.04 19.58 -13.05
CA LEU A 123 -6.94 19.08 -12.01
C LEU A 123 -8.40 19.44 -12.31
N ASP A 124 -8.67 20.66 -12.77
CA ASP A 124 -10.01 21.10 -13.13
C ASP A 124 -10.58 20.30 -14.32
N ASP A 125 -9.75 19.99 -15.32
CA ASP A 125 -10.12 19.12 -16.44
C ASP A 125 -10.39 17.66 -15.99
N ILE A 126 -9.68 17.17 -14.97
CA ILE A 126 -9.83 15.80 -14.44
C ILE A 126 -11.04 15.67 -13.50
N PHE A 127 -11.30 16.68 -12.67
CA PHE A 127 -12.38 16.68 -11.69
C PHE A 127 -13.69 17.30 -12.20
N GLY A 128 -13.68 17.89 -13.40
CA GLY A 128 -14.88 18.43 -14.04
C GLY A 128 -15.40 19.72 -13.42
N THR A 129 -14.57 20.46 -12.68
CA THR A 129 -14.88 21.80 -12.19
C THR A 129 -14.74 22.81 -13.34
N ARG A 130 -15.76 22.89 -14.18
CA ARG A 130 -16.03 24.08 -15.02
C ARG A 130 -16.84 25.11 -14.26
#